data_AF-A0A0D0DXN0-F1
#
_entry.id   AF-A0A0D0DXN0-F1
#
_cell.length_a   1.000
_cell.length_b   1.000
_cell.length_c   1.000
_cell.angle_alpha   90.00
_cell.angle_beta   90.00
_cell.angle_gamma   90.00
#
_symmetry.space_group_name_H-M   'P 1'
#
loop_
_entity.id
_entity.type
_entity.pdbx_description
1 polymer ?
#
loop_
_entity_poly.entity_id
_entity_poly.type
_entity_poly.pdbx_seq_one_letter_code
_entity_poly.pdbx_strand_id
1 'polypeptide(L)'
;MSLAHFNARTRYKRNGTGSYIKKFLNARARKYLRKKARVDDASGIERKRPDKQAKYDRELVLRNRMKDQKKKERQELAVAKMAAVVPRLTREEVVKLRVPEIDVQIRWHCKFDAQVPAAKDLKGKKRGDKVEILMDVVGRFLSASANQPFSIAKHTEPQVHHSALQIPTVATARHSCSYYAVQCIRHTRAVGGHANVTNGHRCRIDAPLGT
;
A
#
# COMPACT_ATOMS: atom_id res chain seq x y z
N MET A 1 22.60 -8.33 19.68
CA MET A 1 21.69 -8.33 20.85
C MET A 1 20.28 -8.59 20.34
N SER A 2 19.58 -9.64 20.78
CA SER A 2 18.22 -9.93 20.28
C SER A 2 17.21 -8.89 20.77
N LEU A 3 16.07 -8.76 20.07
CA LEU A 3 14.99 -7.85 20.48
C LEU A 3 14.47 -8.19 21.89
N ALA A 4 14.34 -9.48 22.22
CA ALA A 4 13.93 -9.91 23.55
C ALA A 4 14.95 -9.47 24.60
N HIS A 5 16.25 -9.63 24.34
CA HIS A 5 17.30 -9.19 25.25
C HIS A 5 17.30 -7.67 25.43
N PHE A 6 17.16 -6.91 24.35
CA PHE A 6 17.07 -5.45 24.39
C PHE A 6 15.87 -4.98 25.22
N ASN A 7 14.69 -5.58 24.99
CA ASN A 7 13.47 -5.27 25.71
C ASN A 7 13.58 -5.64 27.20
N ALA A 8 14.13 -6.81 27.51
CA ALA A 8 14.38 -7.26 28.88
C ALA A 8 15.32 -6.30 29.61
N ARG A 9 16.44 -5.90 28.98
CA ARG A 9 17.39 -4.94 29.56
C ARG A 9 16.76 -3.57 29.77
N THR A 10 15.98 -3.09 28.81
CA THR A 10 15.29 -1.80 28.90
C THR A 10 14.27 -1.80 30.04
N ARG A 11 13.45 -2.85 30.15
CA ARG A 11 12.49 -3.02 31.26
C ARG A 11 13.19 -3.16 32.61
N TYR A 12 14.27 -3.92 32.67
CA TYR A 12 15.06 -4.09 33.90
C TYR A 12 15.56 -2.75 34.44
N LYS A 13 16.06 -1.88 33.56
CA LYS A 13 16.49 -0.52 33.93
C LYS A 13 15.31 0.36 34.32
N ARG A 14 14.28 0.43 33.47
CA ARG A 14 13.12 1.32 33.67
C ARG A 14 12.37 1.02 34.96
N ASN A 15 12.24 -0.26 35.31
CA ASN A 15 11.48 -0.69 36.49
C ASN A 15 12.34 -0.76 37.76
N GLY A 16 13.61 -0.35 37.71
CA GLY A 16 14.51 -0.47 38.86
C GLY A 16 14.66 -1.91 39.38
N THR A 17 14.49 -2.91 38.49
CA THR A 17 14.39 -4.32 38.90
C THR A 17 15.66 -4.80 39.60
N GLY A 18 16.82 -4.23 39.27
CA GLY A 18 18.07 -4.52 39.99
C GLY A 18 18.04 -4.13 41.45
N SER A 19 17.55 -2.92 41.75
CA SER A 19 17.39 -2.44 43.13
C SER A 19 16.39 -3.30 43.90
N TYR A 20 15.28 -3.68 43.26
CA TYR A 20 14.28 -4.57 43.84
C TYR A 20 14.89 -5.94 44.18
N ILE A 21 15.57 -6.58 43.22
CA ILE A 21 16.23 -7.88 43.42
C ILE A 21 17.27 -7.81 44.54
N LYS A 22 18.03 -6.72 44.64
CA LYS A 22 19.05 -6.56 45.68
C LYS A 22 18.41 -6.40 47.08
N LYS A 23 17.34 -5.63 47.20
CA LYS A 23 16.69 -5.31 48.48
C LYS A 23 15.78 -6.42 49.00
N PHE A 24 14.99 -7.04 48.12
CA PHE A 24 13.87 -7.90 48.55
C PHE A 24 14.08 -9.39 48.27
N LEU A 25 15.00 -9.78 47.37
CA LEU A 25 15.20 -11.19 47.04
C LEU A 25 16.38 -11.81 47.79
N ASN A 26 16.08 -12.84 48.56
CA ASN A 26 17.08 -13.67 49.23
C ASN A 26 17.93 -14.49 48.23
N ALA A 27 19.02 -15.09 48.71
CA ALA A 27 19.96 -15.84 47.86
C ALA A 27 19.29 -17.04 47.14
N ARG A 28 18.34 -17.73 47.80
CA ARG A 28 17.61 -18.87 47.22
C ARG A 28 16.73 -18.45 46.04
N ALA A 29 15.98 -17.36 46.18
CA ALA A 29 15.15 -16.80 45.10
C ALA A 29 16.02 -16.35 43.92
N ARG A 30 17.15 -15.66 44.17
CA ARG A 30 18.10 -15.28 43.12
C ARG A 30 18.68 -16.49 42.39
N LYS A 31 19.04 -17.56 43.12
CA LYS A 31 19.51 -18.83 42.53
C LYS A 31 18.44 -19.46 41.65
N TYR A 32 17.19 -19.48 42.11
CA TYR A 32 16.05 -19.98 41.34
C TYR A 32 15.85 -19.19 40.03
N LEU A 33 15.84 -17.85 40.07
CA LEU A 33 15.70 -17.02 38.87
C LEU A 33 16.81 -17.27 37.85
N ARG A 34 18.07 -17.40 38.30
CA ARG A 34 19.20 -17.76 37.42
C ARG A 34 19.03 -19.14 36.80
N LYS A 35 18.58 -20.13 37.58
CA LYS A 35 18.30 -21.48 37.07
C LYS A 35 17.22 -21.42 35.99
N LYS A 36 16.13 -20.68 36.24
CA LYS A 36 15.04 -20.55 35.27
C LYS A 36 15.50 -19.84 33.99
N ALA A 37 16.22 -18.74 34.10
CA ALA A 37 16.79 -18.05 32.95
C ALA A 37 17.70 -18.96 32.11
N ARG A 38 18.54 -19.78 32.74
CA ARG A 38 19.37 -20.77 32.03
C ARG A 38 18.54 -21.83 31.30
N VAL A 39 17.44 -22.31 31.90
CA VAL A 39 16.52 -23.24 31.24
C VAL A 39 15.88 -22.59 30.02
N ASP A 40 15.48 -21.33 30.14
CA ASP A 40 14.89 -20.58 29.03
C ASP A 40 15.94 -20.30 27.93
N ASP A 41 17.20 -19.99 28.29
CA ASP A 41 18.31 -19.87 27.33
C ASP A 41 18.61 -21.21 26.63
N ALA A 42 18.61 -22.31 27.39
CA ALA A 42 18.84 -23.67 26.89
C ALA A 42 17.73 -24.17 25.96
N SER A 43 16.51 -23.62 26.07
CA SER A 43 15.41 -23.95 25.16
C SER A 43 15.70 -23.61 23.69
N GLY A 44 16.67 -22.73 23.44
CA GLY A 44 17.07 -22.32 22.10
C GLY A 44 15.99 -21.54 21.34
N ILE A 45 14.93 -21.06 22.01
CA ILE A 45 13.83 -20.31 21.39
C ILE A 45 14.36 -19.09 20.61
N GLU A 46 15.31 -18.36 21.20
CA GLU A 46 15.92 -17.20 20.54
C GLU A 46 16.76 -17.59 19.32
N ARG A 47 17.34 -18.80 19.28
CA ARG A 47 18.04 -19.32 18.08
C ARG A 47 17.05 -19.67 16.97
N LYS A 48 15.87 -20.20 17.29
CA LYS A 48 14.81 -20.56 16.33
C LYS A 48 14.03 -19.36 15.79
N ARG A 49 14.09 -18.22 16.49
CA ARG A 49 13.35 -17.01 16.14
C ARG A 49 13.74 -16.41 14.77
N PRO A 50 15.02 -16.21 14.42
CA PRO A 50 15.39 -15.71 13.10
C PRO A 50 14.91 -16.63 11.97
N ASP A 51 14.98 -17.95 12.14
CA ASP A 51 14.50 -18.90 11.13
C ASP A 51 12.98 -18.79 10.92
N LYS A 52 12.22 -18.68 12.02
CA LYS A 52 10.77 -18.45 11.95
C LYS A 52 10.44 -17.12 11.28
N GLN A 53 11.18 -16.05 11.60
CA GLN A 53 11.00 -14.75 10.99
C GLN A 53 11.30 -14.80 9.49
N ALA A 54 12.45 -15.38 9.11
CA ALA A 54 12.83 -15.54 7.72
C ALA A 54 11.81 -16.38 6.92
N LYS A 55 11.27 -17.45 7.52
CA LYS A 55 10.20 -18.25 6.92
C LYS A 55 8.94 -17.41 6.69
N TYR A 56 8.50 -16.69 7.73
CA TYR A 56 7.33 -15.82 7.64
C TYR A 56 7.50 -14.73 6.58
N ASP A 57 8.67 -14.07 6.53
CA ASP A 57 8.96 -13.01 5.57
C ASP A 57 8.97 -13.56 4.13
N ARG A 58 9.54 -14.75 3.91
CA ARG A 58 9.47 -15.44 2.60
C ARG A 58 8.02 -15.71 2.18
N GLU A 59 7.20 -16.26 3.08
CA GLU A 59 5.79 -16.51 2.82
C GLU A 59 5.00 -15.22 2.56
N LEU A 60 5.33 -14.13 3.25
CA LEU A 60 4.72 -12.83 3.04
C LEU A 60 5.06 -12.27 1.66
N VAL A 61 6.33 -12.32 1.26
CA VAL A 61 6.79 -11.88 -0.07
C VAL A 61 6.09 -12.68 -1.17
N LEU A 62 6.00 -14.01 -1.04
CA LEU A 62 5.29 -14.85 -2.00
C LEU A 62 3.81 -14.48 -2.09
N ARG A 63 3.12 -14.29 -0.97
CA ARG A 63 1.71 -13.85 -0.96
C ARG A 63 1.52 -12.49 -1.62
N ASN A 64 2.44 -11.54 -1.39
CA ASN A 64 2.36 -10.22 -2.02
C ASN A 64 2.59 -10.31 -3.53
N ARG A 65 3.59 -11.07 -3.99
CA ARG A 65 3.82 -11.33 -5.42
C ARG A 65 2.58 -11.90 -6.11
N MET A 66 1.92 -12.89 -5.50
CA MET A 66 0.69 -13.47 -6.05
C MET A 66 -0.46 -12.46 -6.12
N LYS A 67 -0.57 -11.55 -5.14
CA LYS A 67 -1.58 -10.47 -5.17
C LYS A 67 -1.27 -9.45 -6.25
N ASP A 68 -0.01 -9.07 -6.39
CA ASP A 68 0.43 -8.09 -7.39
C ASP A 68 0.24 -8.65 -8.81
N GLN A 69 0.55 -9.93 -9.03
CA GLN A 69 0.29 -10.60 -10.30
C GLN A 69 -1.20 -10.59 -10.64
N LYS A 70 -2.09 -10.98 -9.71
CA LYS A 70 -3.55 -10.91 -9.93
C LYS A 70 -4.04 -9.49 -10.20
N LYS A 71 -3.45 -8.49 -9.54
CA LYS A 71 -3.78 -7.08 -9.77
C LYS A 71 -3.36 -6.66 -11.18
N LYS A 72 -2.17 -7.07 -11.63
CA LYS A 72 -1.64 -6.81 -12.97
C LYS A 72 -2.53 -7.46 -14.04
N GLU A 73 -2.86 -8.74 -13.89
CA GLU A 73 -3.77 -9.45 -14.80
C GLU A 73 -5.14 -8.75 -14.92
N ARG A 74 -5.72 -8.30 -13.79
CA ARG A 74 -6.98 -7.54 -13.81
C ARG A 74 -6.85 -6.20 -14.53
N GLN A 75 -5.72 -5.52 -14.36
CA GLN A 75 -5.45 -4.26 -15.05
C GLN A 75 -5.27 -4.49 -16.56
N GLU A 76 -4.50 -5.50 -16.95
CA GLU A 76 -4.29 -5.90 -18.34
C GLU A 76 -5.62 -6.28 -19.02
N LEU A 77 -6.46 -7.08 -18.36
CA LEU A 77 -7.80 -7.39 -18.85
C LEU A 77 -8.68 -6.15 -18.98
N ALA A 78 -8.61 -5.20 -18.05
CA ALA A 78 -9.36 -3.95 -18.15
C ALA A 78 -8.87 -3.07 -19.30
N VAL A 79 -7.55 -3.02 -19.52
CA VAL A 79 -6.94 -2.30 -20.65
C VAL A 79 -7.33 -2.95 -21.98
N ALA A 80 -7.24 -4.28 -22.08
CA ALA A 80 -7.65 -5.03 -23.26
C ALA A 80 -9.13 -4.82 -23.59
N LYS A 81 -10.00 -4.87 -22.57
CA LYS A 81 -11.43 -4.54 -22.73
C LYS A 81 -11.64 -3.13 -23.26
N MET A 82 -10.93 -2.13 -22.73
CA MET A 82 -11.02 -0.75 -23.22
C MET A 82 -10.47 -0.58 -24.63
N ALA A 83 -9.43 -1.32 -25.02
CA ALA A 83 -8.87 -1.27 -26.38
C ALA A 83 -9.82 -1.87 -27.42
N ALA A 84 -10.62 -2.87 -27.04
CA ALA A 84 -11.63 -3.49 -27.89
C ALA A 84 -12.94 -2.66 -28.01
N VAL A 85 -13.07 -1.54 -27.30
CA VAL A 85 -14.27 -0.70 -27.36
C VAL A 85 -14.32 0.03 -28.68
N VAL A 86 -15.39 -0.20 -29.44
CA VAL A 86 -15.75 0.62 -30.61
C VAL A 86 -16.60 1.80 -30.11
N PRO A 87 -16.15 3.06 -30.30
CA PRO A 87 -16.91 4.24 -29.89
C PRO A 87 -18.28 4.31 -30.56
N ARG A 88 -19.33 4.60 -29.80
CA ARG A 88 -20.69 4.82 -30.33
C ARG A 88 -20.95 6.32 -30.41
N LEU A 89 -21.12 6.82 -31.63
CA LEU A 89 -21.19 8.25 -31.91
C LEU A 89 -22.63 8.76 -32.09
N THR A 90 -23.60 7.85 -32.26
CA THR A 90 -25.00 8.22 -32.48
C THR A 90 -25.85 8.03 -31.22
N ARG A 91 -26.82 8.92 -31.01
CA ARG A 91 -27.72 8.86 -29.85
C ARG A 91 -28.51 7.56 -29.79
N GLU A 92 -28.96 7.07 -30.94
CA GLU A 92 -29.75 5.85 -31.06
C GLU A 92 -28.98 4.61 -30.61
N GLU A 93 -27.69 4.53 -30.95
CA GLU A 93 -26.81 3.46 -30.47
C GLU A 93 -26.59 3.55 -28.97
N VAL A 94 -26.30 4.75 -28.45
CA VAL A 94 -26.06 4.97 -27.01
C VAL A 94 -27.27 4.61 -26.16
N VAL A 95 -28.48 4.92 -26.63
CA VAL A 95 -29.74 4.60 -25.92
C VAL A 95 -29.99 3.09 -25.85
N LYS A 96 -29.40 2.27 -26.74
CA LYS A 96 -29.50 0.80 -26.67
C LYS A 96 -28.51 0.18 -25.69
N LEU A 97 -27.48 0.92 -25.27
CA LEU A 97 -26.44 0.42 -24.37
C LEU A 97 -26.94 0.23 -22.93
N ARG A 98 -26.38 -0.78 -22.28
CA ARG A 98 -26.52 -1.01 -20.85
C ARG A 98 -25.65 -0.04 -20.06
N VAL A 99 -26.02 0.28 -18.82
CA VAL A 99 -25.24 1.16 -17.93
C VAL A 99 -23.73 0.82 -17.87
N PRO A 100 -23.31 -0.46 -17.72
CA PRO A 100 -21.87 -0.77 -17.72
C PRO A 100 -21.17 -0.48 -19.05
N GLU A 101 -21.86 -0.58 -20.19
CA GLU A 101 -21.30 -0.26 -21.51
C GLU A 101 -21.16 1.25 -21.69
N ILE A 102 -22.14 2.03 -21.21
CA ILE A 102 -22.08 3.50 -21.16
C ILE A 102 -20.87 3.94 -20.31
N ASP A 103 -20.68 3.33 -19.13
CA ASP A 103 -19.52 3.64 -18.27
C ASP A 103 -18.18 3.33 -18.95
N VAL A 104 -18.12 2.26 -19.76
CA VAL A 104 -16.93 1.90 -20.54
C VAL A 104 -16.66 2.90 -21.67
N GLN A 105 -17.71 3.34 -22.38
CA GLN A 105 -17.62 4.38 -23.41
C GLN A 105 -17.12 5.71 -22.82
N ILE A 106 -17.69 6.15 -21.69
CA ILE A 106 -17.25 7.38 -21.02
C ILE A 106 -15.77 7.27 -20.61
N ARG A 107 -15.35 6.14 -20.03
CA ARG A 107 -13.92 5.93 -19.68
C ARG A 107 -13.00 5.95 -20.89
N TRP A 108 -13.47 5.46 -22.03
CA TRP A 108 -12.71 5.51 -23.27
C TRP A 108 -12.52 6.98 -23.70
N HIS A 109 -13.58 7.79 -23.70
CA HIS A 109 -13.48 9.22 -24.02
C HIS A 109 -12.64 10.03 -23.03
N CYS A 110 -12.63 9.69 -21.73
CA CYS A 110 -11.74 10.33 -20.73
C CYS A 110 -10.24 10.26 -21.08
N LYS A 111 -9.82 9.33 -21.95
CA LYS A 111 -8.42 9.26 -22.40
C LYS A 111 -8.05 10.37 -23.38
N PHE A 112 -9.04 10.92 -24.08
CA PHE A 112 -8.86 11.93 -25.11
C PHE A 112 -9.28 13.31 -24.63
N ASP A 113 -10.27 13.38 -23.73
CA ASP A 113 -10.75 14.63 -23.14
C ASP A 113 -10.66 14.59 -21.61
N ALA A 114 -9.81 15.45 -21.04
CA ALA A 114 -9.60 15.59 -19.60
C ALA A 114 -10.77 16.31 -18.89
N GLN A 115 -11.64 16.99 -19.62
CA GLN A 115 -12.84 17.64 -19.07
C GLN A 115 -13.99 16.66 -18.83
N VAL A 116 -13.86 15.40 -19.24
CA VAL A 116 -14.86 14.36 -18.98
C VAL A 116 -14.78 13.94 -17.51
N PRO A 117 -15.89 14.01 -16.74
CA PRO A 117 -15.87 13.59 -15.34
C PRO A 117 -15.45 12.14 -15.21
N ALA A 118 -14.61 11.85 -14.21
CA ALA A 118 -14.10 10.51 -14.01
C ALA A 118 -15.26 9.56 -13.65
N ALA A 119 -15.14 8.28 -14.04
CA ALA A 119 -16.19 7.29 -13.78
C ALA A 119 -16.54 7.12 -12.29
N LYS A 120 -15.68 7.55 -11.36
CA LYS A 120 -15.96 7.58 -9.92
C LYS A 120 -17.03 8.62 -9.56
N ASP A 121 -17.04 9.75 -10.25
CA ASP A 121 -17.97 10.87 -10.01
C ASP A 121 -19.37 10.58 -10.59
N LEU A 122 -19.45 9.56 -11.46
CA LEU A 122 -20.71 9.06 -12.04
C LEU A 122 -21.36 7.97 -11.18
N LYS A 123 -20.74 7.57 -10.07
CA LYS A 123 -21.29 6.53 -9.19
C LYS A 123 -22.54 7.07 -8.48
N GLY A 124 -23.69 6.46 -8.76
CA GLY A 124 -24.99 6.84 -8.17
C GLY A 124 -25.85 7.74 -9.07
N LYS A 125 -25.30 8.24 -10.19
CA LYS A 125 -26.11 8.97 -11.19
C LYS A 125 -27.08 8.02 -11.91
N LYS A 126 -28.23 8.56 -12.31
CA LYS A 126 -29.23 7.80 -13.05
C LYS A 126 -28.70 7.51 -14.46
N ARG A 127 -29.30 6.50 -15.10
CA ARG A 127 -28.94 6.14 -16.48
C ARG A 127 -29.09 7.31 -17.46
N GLY A 128 -30.16 8.10 -17.32
CA GLY A 128 -30.43 9.28 -18.16
C GLY A 128 -29.25 10.26 -18.15
N ASP A 129 -28.84 10.69 -16.95
CA ASP A 129 -27.70 11.60 -16.75
C ASP A 129 -26.42 11.07 -17.41
N LYS A 130 -26.16 9.76 -17.32
CA LYS A 130 -24.98 9.14 -17.96
C LYS A 130 -25.06 9.18 -19.48
N VAL A 131 -26.25 8.98 -20.06
CA VAL A 131 -26.47 9.10 -21.51
C VAL A 131 -26.26 10.54 -21.95
N GLU A 132 -26.78 11.52 -21.22
CA GLU A 132 -26.58 12.94 -21.52
C GLU A 132 -25.11 13.33 -21.47
N ILE A 133 -24.39 12.93 -20.42
CA ILE A 133 -22.95 13.15 -20.30
C ILE A 133 -22.20 12.51 -21.47
N LEU A 134 -22.53 11.27 -21.84
CA LEU A 134 -21.86 10.62 -22.97
C LEU A 134 -22.15 11.36 -24.29
N MET A 135 -23.39 11.81 -24.52
CA MET A 135 -23.75 12.56 -25.73
C MET A 135 -23.04 13.91 -25.82
N ASP A 136 -22.93 14.64 -24.71
CA ASP A 136 -22.17 15.89 -24.64
C ASP A 136 -20.69 15.67 -24.99
N VAL A 137 -20.09 14.62 -24.43
CA VAL A 137 -18.70 14.24 -24.69
C VAL A 137 -18.49 13.80 -26.15
N VAL A 138 -19.43 13.07 -26.73
CA VAL A 138 -19.41 12.70 -28.15
C VAL A 138 -19.49 13.95 -29.03
N GLY A 139 -20.34 14.93 -28.69
CA GLY A 139 -20.43 16.20 -29.41
C GLY A 139 -19.11 16.98 -29.40
N ARG A 140 -18.45 17.05 -28.23
CA ARG A 140 -17.11 17.64 -28.09
C ARG A 140 -16.06 16.89 -28.90
N PHE A 141 -16.08 15.56 -28.87
CA PHE A 141 -15.17 14.72 -29.63
C PHE A 141 -15.32 14.92 -31.15
N LEU A 142 -16.55 14.94 -31.67
CA LEU A 142 -16.83 15.21 -33.08
C LEU A 142 -16.38 16.61 -33.50
N SER A 143 -16.67 17.62 -32.67
CA SER A 143 -16.24 19.00 -32.91
C SER A 143 -14.72 19.14 -32.93
N ALA A 144 -14.01 18.45 -32.02
CA ALA A 144 -12.55 18.42 -32.00
C ALA A 144 -11.97 17.70 -33.23
N SER A 145 -12.60 16.60 -33.67
CA SER A 145 -12.18 15.84 -34.85
C SER A 145 -12.35 16.61 -36.16
N ALA A 146 -13.31 17.53 -36.23
CA ALA A 146 -13.49 18.40 -37.40
C ALA A 146 -12.44 19.52 -37.46
N ASN A 147 -11.98 20.01 -36.30
CA ASN A 147 -11.08 21.15 -36.21
C ASN A 147 -9.60 20.79 -36.16
N GLN A 148 -9.26 19.54 -35.89
CA GLN A 148 -7.90 19.04 -36.06
C GLN A 148 -7.86 18.11 -37.28
N PRO A 149 -7.18 18.46 -38.38
CA PRO A 149 -6.74 17.44 -39.31
C PRO A 149 -5.95 16.45 -38.48
N PHE A 150 -6.44 15.23 -38.39
CA PHE A 150 -5.85 14.14 -37.63
C PHE A 150 -4.46 13.91 -38.21
N SER A 151 -3.47 14.71 -37.81
CA SER A 151 -2.08 14.36 -37.95
C SER A 151 -1.99 13.13 -37.08
N ILE A 152 -2.08 11.97 -37.73
CA ILE A 152 -1.71 10.66 -37.20
C ILE A 152 -0.25 10.86 -36.80
N ALA A 153 -0.05 11.49 -35.65
CA ALA A 153 1.23 11.62 -35.01
C ALA A 153 1.58 10.18 -34.75
N LYS A 154 2.41 9.65 -35.66
CA LYS A 154 2.90 8.28 -35.75
C LYS A 154 2.75 7.68 -34.38
N HIS A 155 1.68 6.91 -34.19
CA HIS A 155 1.41 6.23 -32.94
C HIS A 155 2.74 5.58 -32.63
N THR A 156 3.43 6.15 -31.63
CA THR A 156 4.74 5.70 -31.26
C THR A 156 4.43 4.33 -30.77
N GLU A 157 4.70 3.36 -31.64
CA GLU A 157 4.67 1.94 -31.36
C GLU A 157 5.21 1.88 -29.95
N PRO A 158 4.36 1.52 -28.95
CA PRO A 158 4.79 1.59 -27.57
C PRO A 158 6.05 0.78 -27.60
N GLN A 159 7.20 1.41 -27.38
CA GLN A 159 8.44 0.67 -27.30
C GLN A 159 8.14 -0.26 -26.18
N VAL A 160 7.82 -1.50 -26.55
CA VAL A 160 7.92 -2.65 -25.71
C VAL A 160 9.41 -2.66 -25.52
N HIS A 161 9.88 -1.85 -24.58
CA HIS A 161 11.06 -2.14 -23.84
C HIS A 161 10.72 -3.50 -23.28
N HIS A 162 11.05 -4.52 -24.08
CA HIS A 162 11.70 -5.71 -23.63
C HIS A 162 12.88 -5.20 -22.80
N SER A 163 12.55 -4.72 -21.59
CA SER A 163 13.36 -4.92 -20.43
C SER A 163 13.39 -6.43 -20.34
N ALA A 164 14.25 -7.01 -21.17
CA ALA A 164 14.85 -8.29 -20.92
C ALA A 164 15.13 -8.24 -19.44
N LEU A 165 14.50 -9.15 -18.71
CA LEU A 165 14.83 -9.42 -17.35
C LEU A 165 16.32 -9.72 -17.38
N GLN A 166 17.15 -8.68 -17.25
CA GLN A 166 18.48 -8.76 -16.71
C GLN A 166 18.20 -9.24 -15.30
N ILE A 167 18.01 -10.55 -15.18
CA ILE A 167 18.23 -11.27 -13.95
C ILE A 167 19.63 -10.79 -13.58
N PRO A 168 19.80 -9.99 -12.52
CA PRO A 168 21.13 -9.65 -12.10
C PRO A 168 21.79 -10.98 -11.81
N THR A 169 22.74 -11.37 -12.66
CA THR A 169 23.63 -12.49 -12.41
C THR A 169 24.21 -12.18 -11.05
N VAL A 170 23.81 -12.95 -10.05
CA VAL A 170 24.23 -12.75 -8.67
C VAL A 170 25.72 -13.07 -8.66
N ALA A 171 26.53 -12.06 -8.96
CA ALA A 171 27.95 -12.09 -8.70
C ALA A 171 28.05 -12.34 -7.20
N THR A 172 28.53 -13.53 -6.87
CA THR A 172 28.87 -13.98 -5.54
C THR A 172 30.01 -13.09 -5.04
N ALA A 173 29.65 -11.88 -4.59
CA ALA A 173 30.53 -11.00 -3.85
C ALA A 173 30.77 -11.64 -2.47
N ARG A 174 31.79 -12.50 -2.45
CA ARG A 174 32.46 -12.92 -1.24
C ARG A 174 33.05 -11.67 -0.57
N HIS A 175 32.82 -11.57 0.74
CA HIS A 175 33.61 -10.77 1.68
C HIS A 175 33.65 -9.25 1.46
N SER A 176 33.00 -8.49 2.33
CA SER A 176 33.68 -7.93 3.51
C SER A 176 32.81 -6.92 4.26
N CYS A 177 32.89 -7.05 5.57
CA CYS A 177 32.60 -6.11 6.64
C CYS A 177 32.54 -4.61 6.25
N SER A 178 31.46 -3.92 6.62
CA SER A 178 31.60 -2.61 7.28
C SER A 178 30.33 -2.27 8.05
N TYR A 179 30.54 -2.09 9.35
CA TYR A 179 29.67 -1.46 10.32
C TYR A 179 29.27 -0.03 9.89
N TYR A 180 28.21 0.49 10.52
CA TYR A 180 27.70 1.88 10.49
C TYR A 180 26.56 2.20 9.51
N ALA A 181 25.33 1.93 9.96
CA ALA A 181 24.18 2.77 9.66
C ALA A 181 23.16 2.69 10.81
N VAL A 182 23.53 3.25 11.97
CA VAL A 182 22.59 3.53 13.08
C VAL A 182 22.79 4.96 13.52
N GLN A 183 22.17 5.91 12.81
CA GLN A 183 21.79 7.22 13.34
C GLN A 183 21.09 8.02 12.24
N CYS A 184 19.78 8.27 12.41
CA CYS A 184 19.04 9.48 11.97
C CYS A 184 17.52 9.25 11.90
N ILE A 185 16.86 8.70 12.95
CA ILE A 185 15.41 8.96 13.18
C ILE A 185 15.12 8.93 14.68
N ARG A 186 15.60 9.93 15.45
CA ARG A 186 15.08 10.23 16.79
C ARG A 186 15.27 11.71 17.15
N HIS A 187 14.52 12.59 16.51
CA HIS A 187 14.18 13.89 17.09
C HIS A 187 12.80 14.32 16.61
N THR A 188 11.76 13.91 17.34
CA THR A 188 10.51 14.65 17.59
C THR A 188 9.60 13.77 18.43
N ARG A 189 9.73 13.83 19.76
CA ARG A 189 8.62 13.60 20.72
C ARG A 189 9.09 13.94 22.13
N ALA A 190 9.11 15.23 22.40
CA ALA A 190 9.12 15.79 23.74
C ALA A 190 8.00 16.83 23.81
N VAL A 191 6.75 16.37 23.74
CA VAL A 191 5.61 17.10 24.34
C VAL A 191 4.71 16.02 24.92
N GLY A 192 4.62 15.98 26.24
CA GLY A 192 3.76 15.06 26.97
C GLY A 192 2.30 15.43 26.73
N GLY A 193 1.59 14.55 26.02
CA GLY A 193 0.14 14.55 25.96
C GLY A 193 -0.34 13.14 26.29
N HIS A 194 -0.91 12.97 27.49
CA HIS A 194 -1.61 11.77 27.89
C HIS A 194 -2.89 11.63 27.04
N ALA A 195 -2.83 10.87 25.96
CA ALA A 195 -4.03 10.45 25.25
C ALA A 195 -4.56 9.15 25.88
N ASN A 196 -5.61 9.28 26.69
CA ASN A 196 -6.44 8.14 27.08
C ASN A 196 -7.19 7.66 25.84
N VAL A 197 -6.84 6.45 25.37
CA VAL A 197 -7.54 5.78 24.27
C VAL A 197 -8.70 5.00 24.88
N THR A 198 -9.85 5.66 25.03
CA THR A 198 -11.13 4.96 25.19
C THR A 198 -11.73 4.73 23.81
N ASN A 199 -12.13 3.48 23.58
CA ASN A 199 -12.71 2.99 22.34
C ASN A 199 -13.85 3.87 21.81
N GLY A 200 -13.72 4.31 20.56
CA GLY A 200 -14.81 4.20 19.59
C GLY A 200 -16.03 5.10 19.77
N HIS A 201 -15.86 6.41 19.89
CA HIS A 201 -16.88 7.36 19.43
C HIS A 201 -16.27 8.55 18.70
N ARG A 202 -16.92 8.94 17.59
CA ARG A 202 -16.51 10.04 16.71
C ARG A 202 -16.43 11.35 17.51
N CYS A 203 -15.23 11.91 17.63
CA CYS A 203 -15.07 13.26 18.16
C CYS A 203 -15.50 14.28 17.09
N ARG A 204 -16.63 14.94 17.33
CA ARG A 204 -16.99 16.22 16.73
C ARG A 204 -16.27 17.31 17.53
N ILE A 205 -15.54 18.18 16.85
CA ILE A 205 -14.87 19.33 17.47
C ILE A 205 -15.82 20.50 17.28
N ASP A 206 -16.50 20.92 18.35
CA ASP A 206 -17.24 22.18 18.36
C ASP A 206 -16.31 23.27 18.91
N ALA A 207 -16.24 24.39 18.20
CA ALA A 207 -15.42 25.55 18.55
C ALA A 207 -16.08 26.35 19.69
N PRO A 208 -15.30 26.89 20.65
CA PRO A 208 -15.86 27.73 21.70
C PRO A 208 -16.29 29.09 21.14
N LEU A 209 -17.54 29.45 21.40
CA LEU A 209 -18.05 30.81 21.25
C LEU A 209 -17.39 31.68 22.32
N GLY A 210 -16.68 32.72 21.88
CA GLY A 210 -16.07 33.72 22.74
C GLY A 210 -17.14 34.61 23.38
N THR A 211 -16.91 34.96 24.65
CA THR A 211 -17.52 36.08 25.36
C THR A 211 -16.55 37.23 25.41
#